data_AF-A0A932YKA2-F1
#
_entry.id   AF-A0A932YKA2-F1
#
_cell.length_a   1.000
_cell.length_b   1.000
_cell.length_c   1.000
_cell.angle_alpha   90.00
_cell.angle_beta   90.00
_cell.angle_gamma   90.00
#
_symmetry.space_group_name_H-M   'P 1'
#
loop_
_entity.id
_entity.type
_entity.pdbx_description
1 polymer ?
#
loop_
_entity_poly.entity_id
_entity_poly.type
_entity_poly.pdbx_seq_one_letter_code
_entity_poly.pdbx_strand_id
1 'polypeptide(L)'
;MMMKIISSECIVSFLASLGIMLFVALFLFSILLKSEKFENLLFAATPVAIEETSERYLVSHSVRSYFFSNPPLPDTLFTERERKHLGDVKALFKFIEMGTAIGFVASVIALLAVRKKNTTAEVMRRAGAYGFLTVALGGGAAALFFDQAFFGLHTLIFSNDVWQLDPAKHALIRAYPEGFFYLFFTAYVSMLAAVYGALWFAARRRRAA
;
A
#
# COMPACT_ATOMS: atom_id res chain seq x y z
N MET A 1 -0.64 45.20 3.51
CA MET A 1 -0.95 43.80 3.17
C MET A 1 -0.10 42.91 4.07
N MET A 2 -0.61 42.53 5.26
CA MET A 2 0.15 41.73 6.24
C MET A 2 0.15 40.27 5.81
N MET A 3 1.31 39.77 5.44
CA MET A 3 1.59 38.35 5.30
C MET A 3 1.41 37.71 6.67
N LYS A 4 0.29 37.02 6.90
CA LYS A 4 0.06 36.25 8.14
C LYS A 4 1.17 35.21 8.23
N ILE A 5 2.14 35.47 9.10
CA ILE A 5 3.18 34.51 9.47
C ILE A 5 2.47 33.23 9.90
N ILE A 6 2.76 32.13 9.19
CA ILE A 6 2.22 30.82 9.53
C ILE A 6 2.73 30.49 10.94
N SER A 7 1.82 30.38 11.92
CA SER A 7 2.22 30.04 13.28
C SER A 7 2.84 28.63 13.30
N SER A 8 3.82 28.40 14.18
CA SER A 8 4.44 27.09 14.37
C SER A 8 3.41 25.98 14.63
N GLU A 9 2.26 26.32 15.20
CA GLU A 9 1.14 25.41 15.45
C GLU A 9 0.43 24.96 14.16
N CYS A 10 0.31 25.86 13.18
CA CYS A 10 -0.25 25.52 11.87
C CYS A 10 0.66 24.55 11.13
N ILE A 11 1.98 24.73 11.24
CA ILE A 11 2.98 23.82 10.64
C ILE A 11 2.92 22.44 11.32
N VAL A 12 2.94 22.39 12.66
CA VAL A 12 2.90 21.11 13.40
C VAL A 12 1.62 20.33 13.09
N SER A 13 0.45 20.97 13.08
CA SER A 13 -0.81 20.31 12.76
C SER A 13 -0.88 19.84 11.30
N PHE A 14 -0.29 20.59 10.36
CA PHE A 14 -0.20 20.20 8.97
C PHE A 14 0.69 18.97 8.78
N LEU A 15 1.91 18.99 9.32
CA LEU A 15 2.84 17.86 9.26
C LEU A 15 2.27 16.61 9.96
N ALA A 16 1.62 16.79 11.11
CA ALA A 16 0.90 15.72 11.80
C ALA A 16 -0.18 15.09 10.91
N SER A 17 -0.92 15.91 10.16
CA SER A 17 -1.97 15.43 9.26
C SER A 17 -1.38 14.60 8.10
N LEU A 18 -0.27 15.03 7.51
CA LEU A 18 0.43 14.30 6.46
C LEU A 18 1.04 13.00 6.98
N GLY A 19 1.63 13.01 8.17
CA GLY A 19 2.20 11.82 8.81
C GLY A 19 1.13 10.76 9.08
N ILE A 20 -0.01 11.16 9.65
CA ILE A 20 -1.14 10.25 9.93
C ILE A 20 -1.74 9.73 8.63
N MET A 21 -1.89 10.60 7.62
CA MET A 21 -2.31 10.19 6.28
C MET A 21 -1.40 9.08 5.75
N LEU A 22 -0.09 9.31 5.69
CA LEU A 22 0.87 8.32 5.18
C LEU A 22 0.88 7.03 6.01
N PHE A 23 0.85 7.13 7.34
CA PHE A 23 0.79 5.96 8.21
C PHE A 23 -0.44 5.09 7.91
N VAL A 24 -1.63 5.68 7.78
CA VAL A 24 -2.86 4.93 7.45
C VAL A 24 -2.71 4.19 6.11
N ALA A 25 -2.11 4.83 5.11
CA ALA A 25 -1.86 4.20 3.81
C ALA A 25 -0.96 2.97 3.94
N LEU A 26 0.22 3.13 4.52
CA LEU A 26 1.19 2.04 4.68
C LEU A 26 0.69 0.92 5.59
N PHE A 27 -0.06 1.26 6.64
CA PHE A 27 -0.65 0.29 7.57
C PHE A 27 -1.68 -0.59 6.86
N LEU A 28 -2.59 0.02 6.10
CA LEU A 28 -3.61 -0.71 5.35
C LEU A 28 -2.99 -1.58 4.25
N PHE A 29 -1.99 -1.07 3.53
CA PHE A 29 -1.24 -1.84 2.54
C PHE A 29 -0.56 -3.07 3.17
N SER A 30 0.07 -2.88 4.33
CA SER A 30 0.73 -3.97 5.09
C SER A 30 -0.25 -5.03 5.56
N ILE A 31 -1.46 -4.65 5.98
CA ILE A 31 -2.52 -5.60 6.35
C ILE A 31 -2.95 -6.44 5.15
N LEU A 32 -3.21 -5.80 4.00
CA LEU A 32 -3.64 -6.52 2.81
C LEU A 32 -2.59 -7.52 2.32
N LEU A 33 -1.32 -7.09 2.25
CA LEU A 33 -0.21 -7.96 1.81
C LEU A 33 -0.04 -9.20 2.70
N LYS A 34 -0.24 -9.06 4.01
CA LYS A 34 -0.07 -10.17 4.97
C LYS A 34 -1.29 -11.10 5.01
N SER A 35 -2.45 -10.63 4.56
CA SER A 35 -3.71 -11.36 4.66
C SER A 35 -3.81 -12.46 3.60
N GLU A 36 -3.62 -13.72 4.04
CA GLU A 36 -3.84 -14.90 3.20
C GLU A 36 -5.29 -14.99 2.70
N LYS A 37 -6.25 -14.61 3.55
CA LYS A 37 -7.68 -14.59 3.19
C LYS A 37 -7.95 -13.61 2.04
N PHE A 38 -7.28 -12.46 2.05
CA PHE A 38 -7.44 -11.47 1.00
C PHE A 38 -6.79 -11.95 -0.31
N GLU A 39 -5.59 -12.51 -0.25
CA GLU A 39 -4.94 -13.12 -1.41
C GLU A 39 -5.81 -14.23 -2.03
N ASN A 40 -6.36 -15.13 -1.21
CA ASN A 40 -7.26 -16.19 -1.68
C ASN A 40 -8.54 -15.65 -2.32
N LEU A 41 -9.08 -14.53 -1.82
CA LEU A 41 -10.21 -13.84 -2.45
C LEU A 41 -9.84 -13.31 -3.84
N LEU A 42 -8.65 -12.73 -3.98
CA LEU A 42 -8.16 -12.25 -5.27
C LEU A 42 -7.91 -13.41 -6.25
N PHE A 43 -7.39 -14.54 -5.77
CA PHE A 43 -7.21 -15.75 -6.58
C PHE A 43 -8.55 -16.30 -7.08
N ALA A 44 -9.57 -16.32 -6.22
CA ALA A 44 -10.93 -16.71 -6.62
C ALA A 44 -11.53 -15.75 -7.66
N ALA A 45 -11.21 -14.45 -7.57
CA ALA A 45 -11.67 -13.44 -8.53
C ALA A 45 -10.86 -13.38 -9.83
N THR A 46 -9.74 -14.10 -9.92
CA THR A 46 -8.87 -14.16 -11.11
C THR A 46 -8.60 -15.62 -11.49
N PRO A 47 -9.64 -16.38 -11.89
CA PRO A 47 -9.49 -17.80 -12.14
C PRO A 47 -8.49 -18.07 -13.27
N VAL A 48 -7.69 -19.12 -13.07
CA VAL A 48 -6.75 -19.67 -14.05
C VAL A 48 -7.17 -21.11 -14.39
N ALA A 49 -6.54 -21.74 -15.38
CA ALA A 49 -6.85 -23.13 -15.71
C ALA A 49 -6.63 -24.07 -14.50
N ILE A 50 -7.35 -25.20 -14.43
CA ILE A 50 -7.24 -26.14 -13.29
C ILE A 50 -5.81 -26.65 -13.13
N GLU A 51 -5.13 -26.96 -14.23
CA GLU A 51 -3.73 -27.40 -14.23
C GLU A 51 -2.80 -26.32 -13.64
N GLU A 52 -3.03 -25.06 -13.98
CA GLU A 52 -2.27 -23.90 -13.48
C GLU A 52 -2.62 -23.54 -12.02
N THR A 53 -3.81 -23.94 -11.55
CA THR A 53 -4.29 -23.62 -10.20
C THR A 53 -3.38 -24.25 -9.14
N SER A 54 -2.98 -25.51 -9.33
CA SER A 54 -2.08 -26.20 -8.40
C SER A 54 -0.71 -25.53 -8.35
N GLU A 55 -0.15 -25.18 -9.51
CA GLU A 55 1.13 -24.45 -9.62
C GLU A 55 1.03 -23.08 -8.94
N ARG A 56 -0.06 -22.34 -9.17
CA ARG A 56 -0.31 -21.02 -8.57
C ARG A 56 -0.29 -21.05 -7.05
N TYR A 57 -0.94 -22.03 -6.42
CA TYR A 57 -0.93 -22.16 -4.96
C TYR A 57 0.46 -22.54 -4.42
N LEU A 58 1.21 -23.38 -5.14
CA LEU A 58 2.60 -23.69 -4.77
C LEU A 58 3.50 -22.45 -4.84
N VAL A 59 3.41 -21.69 -5.92
CA VAL A 59 4.13 -20.41 -6.09
C VAL A 59 3.77 -19.43 -4.98
N SER A 60 2.48 -19.21 -4.74
CA SER A 60 2.01 -18.30 -3.69
C SER A 60 2.52 -18.71 -2.31
N HIS A 61 2.37 -19.99 -1.94
CA HIS A 61 2.87 -20.50 -0.67
C HIS A 61 4.39 -20.30 -0.52
N SER A 62 5.18 -20.60 -1.57
CA SER A 62 6.63 -20.37 -1.56
C SER A 62 6.99 -18.89 -1.44
N VAL A 63 6.30 -17.98 -2.14
CA VAL A 63 6.52 -16.52 -2.03
C VAL A 63 6.18 -16.02 -0.62
N ARG A 64 5.01 -16.39 -0.08
CA ARG A 64 4.59 -16.02 1.28
C ARG A 64 5.59 -16.52 2.33
N SER A 65 6.00 -17.79 2.25
CA SER A 65 6.98 -18.33 3.19
C SER A 65 8.32 -17.60 3.08
N TYR A 66 8.81 -17.34 1.86
CA TYR A 66 10.03 -16.57 1.61
C TYR A 66 9.96 -15.18 2.26
N PHE A 67 8.83 -14.48 2.16
CA PHE A 67 8.67 -13.13 2.69
C PHE A 67 8.54 -13.10 4.22
N PHE A 68 7.76 -14.01 4.80
CA PHE A 68 7.36 -13.92 6.21
C PHE A 68 8.05 -14.92 7.15
N SER A 69 8.69 -15.96 6.61
CA SER A 69 9.41 -16.99 7.37
C SER A 69 10.90 -17.10 7.01
N ASN A 70 11.33 -16.44 5.93
CA ASN A 70 12.72 -16.40 5.45
C ASN A 70 13.42 -17.74 5.10
N PRO A 71 12.76 -18.82 4.62
CA PRO A 71 13.45 -19.91 3.95
C PRO A 71 14.02 -19.44 2.60
N PRO A 72 14.94 -20.18 1.94
CA PRO A 72 15.30 -19.93 0.55
C PRO A 72 14.14 -20.25 -0.41
N LEU A 73 14.13 -19.59 -1.58
CA LEU A 73 13.20 -19.93 -2.67
C LEU A 73 13.62 -21.26 -3.32
N PRO A 74 12.69 -22.17 -3.69
CA PRO A 74 13.04 -23.41 -4.38
C PRO A 74 13.59 -23.16 -5.79
N ASP A 75 14.75 -23.72 -6.11
CA ASP A 75 15.40 -23.56 -7.42
C ASP A 75 14.63 -24.19 -8.58
N THR A 76 13.78 -25.19 -8.28
CA THR A 76 12.94 -25.87 -9.27
C THR A 76 11.68 -25.10 -9.64
N LEU A 77 11.28 -24.11 -8.83
CA LEU A 77 10.01 -23.38 -8.99
C LEU A 77 10.22 -21.98 -9.58
N PHE A 78 11.35 -21.35 -9.28
CA PHE A 78 11.65 -19.99 -9.74
C PHE A 78 12.96 -19.96 -10.52
N THR A 79 12.96 -19.28 -11.66
CA THR A 79 14.16 -18.94 -12.41
C THR A 79 15.07 -17.99 -11.61
N GLU A 80 16.33 -17.86 -12.02
CA GLU A 80 17.25 -16.87 -11.42
C GLU A 80 16.71 -15.43 -11.51
N ARG A 81 16.07 -15.09 -12.64
CA ARG A 81 15.43 -13.79 -12.86
C ARG A 81 14.32 -13.53 -11.82
N GLU A 82 13.43 -14.50 -11.60
CA GLU A 82 12.36 -14.38 -10.61
C GLU A 82 12.90 -14.30 -9.19
N ARG A 83 13.93 -15.10 -8.84
CA ARG A 83 14.54 -15.04 -7.51
C ARG A 83 15.16 -13.68 -7.22
N LYS A 84 15.84 -13.08 -8.21
CA LYS A 84 16.37 -11.72 -8.08
C LYS A 84 15.26 -10.70 -7.89
N HIS A 85 14.19 -10.79 -8.69
CA HIS A 85 13.04 -9.89 -8.55
C HIS A 85 12.35 -10.03 -7.19
N LEU A 86 12.11 -11.26 -6.71
CA LEU A 86 11.54 -11.53 -5.38
C LEU A 86 12.45 -11.03 -4.25
N GLY A 87 13.77 -11.06 -4.43
CA GLY A 87 14.73 -10.43 -3.52
C GLY A 87 14.52 -8.91 -3.41
N ASP A 88 14.40 -8.23 -4.55
CA ASP A 88 14.13 -6.78 -4.61
C ASP A 88 12.76 -6.45 -3.96
N VAL A 89 11.71 -7.20 -4.28
CA VAL A 89 10.36 -7.03 -3.71
C VAL A 89 10.37 -7.28 -2.19
N LYS A 90 11.10 -8.29 -1.71
CA LYS A 90 11.23 -8.56 -0.28
C LYS A 90 11.93 -7.42 0.47
N ALA A 91 12.95 -6.81 -0.13
CA ALA A 91 13.61 -5.64 0.44
C ALA A 91 12.63 -4.44 0.51
N LEU A 92 11.85 -4.21 -0.55
CA LEU A 92 10.80 -3.19 -0.57
C LEU A 92 9.75 -3.43 0.54
N PHE A 93 9.32 -4.67 0.73
CA PHE A 93 8.33 -5.01 1.77
C PHE A 93 8.88 -4.71 3.17
N LYS A 94 10.13 -5.09 3.45
CA LYS A 94 10.79 -4.75 4.73
C LYS A 94 10.90 -3.24 4.94
N PHE A 95 11.19 -2.48 3.87
CA PHE A 95 11.22 -1.02 3.93
C PHE A 95 9.85 -0.44 4.28
N ILE A 96 8.77 -0.94 3.66
CA ILE A 96 7.39 -0.53 3.95
C ILE A 96 6.98 -0.89 5.39
N GLU A 97 7.37 -2.07 5.88
CA GLU A 97 7.10 -2.47 7.27
C GLU A 97 7.80 -1.54 8.27
N MET A 98 9.08 -1.24 8.03
CA MET A 98 9.84 -0.30 8.85
C MET A 98 9.21 1.10 8.79
N GLY A 99 8.85 1.57 7.60
CA GLY A 99 8.15 2.84 7.40
C GLY A 99 6.82 2.91 8.13
N THR A 100 6.05 1.81 8.13
CA THR A 100 4.78 1.69 8.88
C THR A 100 5.03 1.79 10.39
N ALA A 101 6.04 1.10 10.92
CA ALA A 101 6.37 1.13 12.35
C ALA A 101 6.83 2.52 12.81
N ILE A 102 7.70 3.17 12.03
CA ILE A 102 8.13 4.56 12.28
C ILE A 102 6.93 5.51 12.19
N GLY A 103 6.11 5.36 11.15
CA GLY A 103 4.91 6.17 10.93
C GLY A 103 3.89 6.05 12.07
N PHE A 104 3.75 4.86 12.67
CA PHE A 104 2.91 4.65 13.85
C PHE A 104 3.41 5.48 15.04
N VAL A 105 4.69 5.34 15.40
CA VAL A 105 5.30 6.08 16.52
C VAL A 105 5.21 7.59 16.27
N ALA A 106 5.53 8.05 15.06
CA ALA A 106 5.42 9.45 14.68
C ALA A 106 3.99 9.98 14.79
N SER A 107 3.00 9.19 14.36
CA SER A 107 1.57 9.54 14.47
C SER A 107 1.11 9.65 15.92
N VAL A 108 1.55 8.75 16.81
CA VAL A 108 1.26 8.82 18.24
C VAL A 108 1.86 10.07 18.87
N ILE A 109 3.15 10.36 18.60
CA ILE A 109 3.83 11.57 19.11
C ILE A 109 3.12 12.83 18.62
N ALA A 110 2.79 12.88 17.32
CA ALA A 110 2.08 14.00 16.72
C ALA A 110 0.71 14.23 17.40
N LEU A 111 -0.03 13.15 17.68
CA LEU A 111 -1.31 13.22 18.37
C LEU A 111 -1.20 13.72 19.80
N LEU A 112 -0.18 13.29 20.54
CA LEU A 112 0.09 13.78 21.90
C LEU A 112 0.46 15.27 21.90
N ALA A 113 1.24 15.72 20.92
CA ALA A 113 1.67 17.11 20.77
C ALA A 113 0.49 18.07 20.49
N VAL A 114 -0.48 17.63 19.68
CA VAL A 114 -1.66 18.46 19.32
C VAL A 114 -2.81 18.34 20.32
N ARG A 115 -2.85 17.28 21.14
CA ARG A 115 -3.91 17.05 22.15
C ARG A 115 -4.02 18.20 23.14
N LYS A 116 -2.90 18.72 23.64
CA LYS A 116 -2.87 19.85 24.59
C LYS A 116 -3.41 21.15 23.97
N LYS A 117 -3.40 21.26 22.64
CA LYS A 117 -3.84 22.44 21.89
C LYS A 117 -5.28 22.34 21.38
N ASN A 118 -6.01 21.27 21.75
CA ASN A 118 -7.37 20.99 21.30
C ASN A 118 -7.57 21.00 19.77
N THR A 119 -6.51 20.71 18.99
CA THR A 119 -6.55 20.71 17.51
C THR A 119 -6.62 19.31 16.91
N THR A 120 -6.77 18.26 17.73
CA THR A 120 -6.83 16.86 17.29
C THR A 120 -7.91 16.61 16.23
N ALA A 121 -9.11 17.19 16.40
CA ALA A 121 -10.19 17.06 15.43
C ALA A 121 -9.83 17.69 14.08
N GLU A 122 -9.13 18.83 14.08
CA GLU A 122 -8.67 19.50 12.87
C GLU A 122 -7.58 18.69 12.15
N VAL A 123 -6.64 18.10 12.89
CA VAL A 123 -5.61 17.19 12.33
C VAL A 123 -6.26 15.98 11.66
N MET A 124 -7.20 15.32 12.33
CA MET A 124 -7.92 14.17 11.76
C MET A 124 -8.73 14.54 10.53
N ARG A 125 -9.40 15.71 10.57
CA ARG A 125 -10.17 16.21 9.43
C ARG A 125 -9.28 16.50 8.22
N ARG A 126 -8.11 17.11 8.44
CA ARG A 126 -7.11 17.39 7.38
C ARG A 126 -6.52 16.09 6.83
N ALA A 127 -6.11 15.17 7.68
CA ALA A 127 -5.61 13.86 7.25
C ALA A 127 -6.65 13.11 6.41
N GLY A 128 -7.91 13.09 6.85
CA GLY A 128 -9.01 12.51 6.07
C GLY A 128 -9.28 13.24 4.75
N ALA A 129 -9.30 14.58 4.75
CA ALA A 129 -9.54 15.35 3.53
C ALA A 129 -8.42 15.18 2.50
N TYR A 130 -7.16 15.32 2.91
CA TYR A 130 -5.98 15.18 2.03
C TYR A 130 -5.84 13.74 1.54
N GLY A 131 -6.02 12.76 2.43
CA GLY A 131 -6.00 11.35 2.06
C GLY A 131 -7.08 11.00 1.05
N PHE A 132 -8.33 11.41 1.31
CA PHE A 132 -9.45 11.17 0.40
C PHE A 132 -9.20 11.81 -0.97
N LEU A 133 -8.77 13.08 -1.01
CA LEU A 133 -8.50 13.78 -2.26
C LEU A 133 -7.35 13.12 -3.06
N THR A 134 -6.27 12.73 -2.38
CA THR A 134 -5.12 12.06 -2.99
C THR A 134 -5.53 10.72 -3.60
N VAL A 135 -6.34 9.94 -2.88
CA VAL A 135 -6.79 8.62 -3.33
C VAL A 135 -7.84 8.73 -4.43
N ALA A 136 -8.80 9.65 -4.31
CA ALA A 136 -9.85 9.85 -5.31
C ALA A 136 -9.28 10.32 -6.65
N LEU A 137 -8.34 11.28 -6.62
CA LEU A 137 -7.73 11.81 -7.83
C LEU A 137 -6.58 10.92 -8.33
N GLY A 138 -5.57 10.68 -7.49
CA GLY A 138 -4.37 9.95 -7.88
C GLY A 138 -4.61 8.45 -7.99
N GLY A 139 -5.25 7.84 -6.98
CA GLY A 139 -5.62 6.42 -7.01
C GLY A 139 -6.65 6.12 -8.09
N GLY A 140 -7.65 7.00 -8.27
CA GLY A 140 -8.63 6.89 -9.35
C GLY A 140 -8.00 6.99 -10.74
N ALA A 141 -7.12 7.97 -10.97
CA ALA A 141 -6.40 8.08 -12.25
C ALA A 141 -5.52 6.85 -12.52
N ALA A 142 -4.77 6.38 -11.52
CA ALA A 142 -3.96 5.17 -11.66
C ALA A 142 -4.82 3.90 -11.89
N ALA A 143 -6.06 3.85 -11.42
CA ALA A 143 -6.98 2.74 -11.75
C ALA A 143 -7.46 2.80 -13.21
N LEU A 144 -7.66 3.99 -13.76
CA LEU A 144 -8.06 4.19 -15.16
C LEU A 144 -6.91 3.92 -16.15
N PHE A 145 -5.67 4.23 -15.74
CA PHE A 145 -4.45 4.06 -16.53
C PHE A 145 -3.54 3.02 -15.88
N PHE A 146 -4.11 1.85 -15.54
CA PHE A 146 -3.43 0.86 -14.69
C PHE A 146 -2.12 0.38 -15.28
N ASP A 147 -2.06 0.02 -16.56
CA ASP A 147 -0.86 -0.54 -17.18
C ASP A 147 0.29 0.48 -17.15
N GLN A 148 -0.01 1.74 -17.47
CA GLN A 148 0.98 2.82 -17.42
C GLN A 148 1.41 3.12 -15.98
N ALA A 149 0.48 3.10 -15.03
CA ALA A 149 0.78 3.30 -13.62
C ALA A 149 1.62 2.14 -13.06
N PHE A 150 1.29 0.90 -13.42
CA PHE A 150 2.01 -0.31 -13.02
C PHE A 150 3.43 -0.28 -13.56
N PHE A 151 3.61 -0.07 -14.87
CA PHE A 151 4.93 0.05 -15.49
C PHE A 151 5.73 1.22 -14.90
N GLY A 152 5.12 2.40 -14.78
CA GLY A 152 5.75 3.59 -14.21
C GLY A 152 6.24 3.36 -12.78
N LEU A 153 5.41 2.73 -11.94
CA LEU A 153 5.78 2.35 -10.58
C LEU A 153 6.99 1.41 -10.55
N HIS A 154 7.01 0.40 -11.43
CA HIS A 154 8.13 -0.55 -11.50
C HIS A 154 9.43 0.14 -11.90
N THR A 155 9.39 1.06 -12.87
CA THR A 155 10.58 1.83 -13.27
C THR A 155 11.03 2.85 -12.21
N LEU A 156 10.12 3.33 -11.36
CA LEU A 156 10.45 4.22 -10.27
C LEU A 156 11.12 3.49 -9.09
N ILE A 157 10.65 2.27 -8.80
CA ILE A 157 11.10 1.48 -7.65
C ILE A 157 12.34 0.65 -7.98
N PHE A 158 12.37 0.03 -9.16
CA PHE A 158 13.43 -0.91 -9.55
C PHE A 158 14.34 -0.29 -10.60
N SER A 159 15.65 -0.33 -10.35
CA SER A 159 16.70 0.18 -11.25
C SER A 159 17.16 -0.84 -12.30
N ASN A 160 16.51 -2.00 -12.35
CA ASN A 160 16.82 -3.10 -13.26
C ASN A 160 15.55 -3.55 -14.01
N ASP A 161 15.68 -4.50 -14.93
CA ASP A 161 14.60 -5.00 -15.77
C ASP A 161 14.07 -6.39 -15.33
N VAL A 162 14.53 -6.94 -14.20
CA VAL A 162 14.22 -8.35 -13.83
C VAL A 162 12.78 -8.57 -13.42
N TRP A 163 12.03 -7.50 -13.16
CA TRP A 163 10.59 -7.50 -12.95
C TRP A 163 9.78 -7.70 -14.23
N GLN A 164 10.39 -7.53 -15.42
CA GLN A 164 9.74 -7.86 -16.69
C GLN A 164 9.80 -9.38 -16.88
N LEU A 165 8.68 -10.03 -16.57
CA LEU A 165 8.53 -11.48 -16.60
C LEU A 165 7.67 -11.90 -17.78
N ASP A 166 8.20 -12.83 -18.56
CA ASP A 166 7.52 -13.55 -19.64
C ASP A 166 6.65 -14.70 -19.08
N PRO A 167 5.30 -14.69 -19.26
CA PRO A 167 4.41 -15.75 -18.80
C PRO A 167 4.72 -17.14 -19.37
N ALA A 168 5.36 -17.22 -20.54
CA ALA A 168 5.78 -18.49 -21.13
C ALA A 168 6.97 -19.14 -20.38
N LYS A 169 7.68 -18.37 -19.55
CA LYS A 169 8.92 -18.82 -18.88
C LYS A 169 8.87 -18.74 -17.36
N HIS A 170 8.08 -17.82 -16.81
CA HIS A 170 8.14 -17.45 -15.39
C HIS A 170 6.85 -17.85 -14.67
N ALA A 171 6.96 -18.70 -13.66
CA ALA A 171 5.83 -19.17 -12.85
C ALA A 171 5.22 -18.04 -11.99
N LEU A 172 6.03 -17.07 -11.58
CA LEU A 172 5.61 -15.96 -10.73
C LEU A 172 4.52 -15.10 -11.38
N ILE A 173 4.68 -14.72 -12.66
CA ILE A 173 3.68 -13.90 -13.36
C ILE A 173 2.44 -14.70 -13.77
N ARG A 174 2.56 -16.03 -13.94
CA ARG A 174 1.39 -16.91 -14.11
C ARG A 174 0.58 -17.01 -12.82
N ALA A 175 1.25 -17.07 -11.67
CA ALA A 175 0.59 -17.13 -10.36
C ALA A 175 -0.04 -15.80 -9.95
N TYR A 176 0.60 -14.68 -10.32
CA TYR A 176 0.12 -13.33 -10.08
C TYR A 176 -0.07 -12.58 -11.41
N PRO A 177 -1.10 -12.91 -12.20
CA PRO A 177 -1.34 -12.24 -13.47
C PRO A 177 -1.73 -10.77 -13.26
N GLU A 178 -1.68 -9.96 -14.31
CA GLU A 178 -2.01 -8.54 -14.25
C GLU A 178 -3.35 -8.24 -13.55
N GLY A 179 -4.39 -9.04 -13.84
CA GLY A 179 -5.70 -8.93 -13.21
C GLY A 179 -5.66 -9.09 -11.68
N PHE A 180 -4.73 -9.87 -11.13
CA PHE A 180 -4.52 -9.95 -9.68
C PHE A 180 -4.04 -8.62 -9.12
N PHE A 181 -3.04 -8.00 -9.77
CA PHE A 181 -2.50 -6.71 -9.33
C PHE A 181 -3.51 -5.57 -9.47
N TYR A 182 -4.33 -5.59 -10.54
CA TYR A 182 -5.42 -4.63 -10.72
C TYR A 182 -6.44 -4.72 -9.59
N LEU A 183 -6.90 -5.93 -9.25
CA LEU A 183 -7.86 -6.13 -8.17
C LEU A 183 -7.26 -5.80 -6.80
N PHE A 184 -5.99 -6.16 -6.56
CA PHE A 184 -5.28 -5.74 -5.34
C PHE A 184 -5.26 -4.22 -5.22
N PHE A 185 -4.85 -3.53 -6.29
CA PHE A 185 -4.73 -2.07 -6.32
C PHE A 185 -6.09 -1.38 -6.11
N THR A 186 -7.12 -1.79 -6.84
CA THR A 186 -8.46 -1.19 -6.73
C THR A 186 -9.11 -1.44 -5.37
N ALA A 187 -8.93 -2.63 -4.79
CA ALA A 187 -9.39 -2.92 -3.43
C ALA A 187 -8.66 -2.05 -2.39
N TYR A 188 -7.34 -1.89 -2.53
CA TYR A 188 -6.54 -1.03 -1.66
C TYR A 188 -6.98 0.44 -1.74
N VAL A 189 -7.11 0.98 -2.95
CA VAL A 189 -7.60 2.35 -3.20
C VAL A 189 -9.00 2.55 -2.64
N SER A 190 -9.90 1.60 -2.84
CA SER A 190 -11.28 1.66 -2.34
C SER A 190 -11.33 1.67 -0.81
N MET A 191 -10.52 0.82 -0.16
CA MET A 191 -10.44 0.78 1.29
C MET A 191 -9.86 2.08 1.86
N LEU A 192 -8.84 2.66 1.22
CA LEU A 192 -8.31 3.96 1.62
C LEU A 192 -9.33 5.08 1.49
N ALA A 193 -10.05 5.13 0.36
CA ALA A 193 -11.09 6.13 0.14
C ALA A 193 -12.17 6.04 1.24
N ALA A 194 -12.59 4.83 1.60
CA ALA A 194 -13.55 4.59 2.68
C ALA A 194 -13.01 5.07 4.04
N VAL A 195 -11.77 4.71 4.41
CA VAL A 195 -11.18 5.06 5.70
C VAL A 195 -10.96 6.58 5.82
N TYR A 196 -10.39 7.22 4.79
CA TYR A 196 -10.18 8.67 4.81
C TYR A 196 -11.49 9.45 4.76
N GLY A 197 -12.48 8.99 4.00
CA GLY A 197 -13.83 9.57 3.97
C GLY A 197 -14.50 9.49 5.34
N ALA A 198 -14.41 8.34 6.02
CA ALA A 198 -14.94 8.15 7.37
C ALA A 198 -14.22 9.05 8.39
N LEU A 199 -12.89 9.14 8.33
CA LEU A 199 -12.08 10.03 9.18
C LEU A 199 -12.50 11.50 9.00
N TRP A 200 -12.62 11.96 7.76
CA TRP A 200 -13.05 13.32 7.44
C TRP A 200 -14.45 13.61 7.99
N PHE A 201 -15.40 12.69 7.77
CA PHE A 201 -16.78 12.85 8.19
C PHE A 201 -16.95 12.84 9.72
N ALA A 202 -16.31 11.89 10.41
CA ALA A 202 -16.35 11.78 11.86
C ALA A 202 -15.71 13.00 12.54
N ALA A 203 -14.59 13.50 12.00
CA ALA A 203 -13.92 14.67 12.53
C ALA A 203 -14.71 15.98 12.30
N ARG A 204 -15.52 16.06 11.22
CA ARG A 204 -16.42 17.20 10.97
C ARG A 204 -17.53 17.30 12.03
N ARG A 205 -18.10 16.17 12.45
CA ARG A 205 -19.19 16.13 13.45
C ARG A 205 -18.74 16.63 14.83
N ARG A 206 -17.51 16.32 15.23
CA ARG A 206 -16.94 16.76 16.53
C ARG A 206 -16.66 18.25 16.64
N ARG A 207 -16.71 19.00 15.54
CA ARG A 207 -16.59 20.47 15.55
C ARG A 207 -17.94 21.16 15.68
N ALA A 208 -19.03 20.44 15.41
CA ALA A 208 -20.40 20.96 15.45
C ALA A 208 -21.13 20.67 16.78
N ALA A 209 -20.51 19.91 17.68
CA ALA A 209 -20.94 19.64 19.06
C ALA A 209 -19.99 20.35 20.02
#